data_AF-A0A2T1DU88-F1
#
_entry.id   AF-A0A2T1DU88-F1
#
_cell.length_a   1.000
_cell.length_b   1.000
_cell.length_c   1.000
_cell.angle_alpha   90.00
_cell.angle_beta   90.00
_cell.angle_gamma   90.00
#
_symmetry.space_group_name_H-M   'P 1'
#
loop_
_entity.id
_entity.type
_entity.pdbx_description
1 polymer ?
#
loop_
_entity_poly.entity_id
_entity_poly.type
_entity_poly.pdbx_seq_one_letter_code
_entity_poly.pdbx_strand_id
1 'polypeptide(L)' 'MPRLGKRYIEHLNVRVPTLEMALLRQYCEATQRSQSDVIREFIRGLKAVVPTAPERP' A
#
# COMPACT_ATOMS: atom_id res chain seq x y z
N MET A 1 -19.13 9.46 -25.97
CA MET A 1 -18.09 8.50 -25.52
C MET A 1 -17.41 9.07 -24.28
N PRO A 2 -17.81 8.71 -23.05
CA PRO A 2 -17.14 9.20 -21.85
C PRO A 2 -15.76 8.53 -21.71
N ARG A 3 -14.74 9.33 -21.34
CA ARG A 3 -13.35 8.91 -21.20
C ARG A 3 -13.23 7.94 -20.01
N LEU A 4 -12.46 6.85 -20.19
CA LEU A 4 -12.16 5.84 -19.16
C LEU A 4 -11.79 6.49 -17.81
N GLY A 5 -12.29 5.87 -16.74
CA GLY A 5 -12.43 6.42 -15.39
C GLY A 5 -11.21 7.09 -14.76
N LYS A 6 -11.49 8.15 -13.99
CA LYS A 6 -10.54 8.76 -13.05
C LYS A 6 -10.03 7.67 -12.09
N ARG A 7 -8.72 7.44 -12.05
CA ARG A 7 -8.09 6.76 -10.91
C ARG A 7 -8.05 7.74 -9.74
N TYR A 8 -8.80 7.45 -8.68
CA TYR A 8 -8.67 8.13 -7.40
C TYR A 8 -7.40 7.61 -6.74
N ILE A 9 -6.32 8.39 -6.81
CA ILE A 9 -5.05 8.09 -6.15
C ILE A 9 -4.96 9.00 -4.94
N GLU A 10 -4.92 8.40 -3.75
CA GLU A 10 -4.69 9.11 -2.50
C GLU A 10 -3.23 8.96 -2.06
N HIS A 11 -2.71 10.00 -1.41
CA HIS A 11 -1.36 10.00 -0.86
C HIS A 11 -1.35 9.47 0.57
N LEU A 12 -0.48 8.50 0.83
CA LEU A 12 -0.23 7.97 2.17
C LEU A 12 1.09 8.55 2.70
N ASN A 13 1.03 9.27 3.83
CA ASN A 13 2.21 9.76 4.55
C ASN A 13 2.22 9.14 5.95
N VAL A 14 3.27 8.39 6.28
CA VAL A 14 3.38 7.62 7.54
C VAL A 14 4.70 7.94 8.20
N ARG A 15 4.65 8.23 9.49
CA ARG A 15 5.83 8.33 10.33
C ARG A 15 6.13 6.97 10.94
N VAL A 16 7.35 6.49 10.79
CA VAL A 16 7.83 5.24 11.38
C VAL A 16 9.18 5.48 12.09
N PRO A 17 9.50 4.73 13.14
CA PRO A 17 10.83 4.72 13.74
C PRO A 17 11.95 4.49 12.72
N THR A 18 13.12 5.09 12.96
CA THR A 18 14.27 5.01 12.06
C THR A 18 14.70 3.57 11.77
N LEU A 19 14.63 2.69 12.78
CA LEU A 19 14.99 1.27 12.63
C LEU A 19 14.04 0.54 11.67
N GLU A 20 12.74 0.80 11.75
CA GLU A 20 11.74 0.20 10.87
C GLU A 20 11.89 0.71 9.43
N MET A 21 12.17 2.00 9.25
CA MET A 21 12.49 2.56 7.93
C MET A 21 13.75 1.94 7.34
N ALA A 22 14.79 1.70 8.15
CA ALA A 22 16.01 1.04 7.70
C ALA A 22 15.74 -0.40 7.25
N LEU A 23 14.93 -1.14 8.01
CA LEU A 23 14.50 -2.50 7.65
C LEU A 23 13.71 -2.51 6.34
N LEU A 24 12.77 -1.58 6.16
CA LEU A 24 12.00 -1.47 4.93
C LEU A 24 12.91 -1.21 3.72
N ARG A 25 13.91 -0.34 3.86
CA ARG A 25 14.88 -0.06 2.79
C ARG A 25 15.70 -1.29 2.43
N GLN A 26 16.24 -2.00 3.42
CA GLN A 26 17.00 -3.24 3.18
C GLN A 26 16.17 -4.30 2.46
N TYR A 27 14.91 -4.48 2.87
CA TYR A 27 14.00 -5.39 2.19
C TYR A 27 13.73 -4.98 0.74
N CYS A 28 13.48 -3.69 0.49
CA CYS A 28 13.29 -3.16 -0.85
C CYS A 28 14.51 -3.36 -1.76
N GLU A 29 15.72 -3.17 -1.23
CA GLU A 29 16.98 -3.38 -1.95
C GLU A 29 17.18 -4.86 -2.31
N ALA A 30 17.00 -5.75 -1.34
CA ALA A 30 17.17 -7.19 -1.53
C ALA A 30 16.16 -7.79 -2.52
N THR A 31 14.94 -7.25 -2.57
CA THR A 31 13.84 -7.75 -3.42
C THR A 31 13.65 -6.97 -4.72
N GLN A 32 14.40 -5.88 -4.93
CA GLN A 32 14.23 -4.95 -6.07
C GLN A 32 12.81 -4.39 -6.18
N ARG A 33 12.18 -4.09 -5.03
CA ARG A 33 10.81 -3.57 -4.95
C ARG A 33 10.78 -2.15 -4.42
N SER A 34 9.82 -1.35 -4.87
CA SER A 34 9.61 -0.03 -4.29
C SER A 34 8.88 -0.13 -2.94
N GLN A 35 9.13 0.81 -2.03
CA GLN A 35 8.41 0.92 -0.75
C GLN A 35 6.89 0.94 -0.98
N SER A 36 6.44 1.69 -1.99
CA SER A 36 5.04 1.78 -2.37
C SER A 36 4.45 0.43 -2.78
N ASP A 37 5.21 -0.44 -3.45
CA ASP A 37 4.72 -1.76 -3.84
C ASP A 37 4.57 -2.68 -2.62
N VAL A 38 5.53 -2.63 -1.71
CA VAL A 38 5.51 -3.40 -0.45
C VAL A 38 4.33 -2.98 0.41
N ILE A 39 4.14 -1.67 0.60
CA ILE A 39 3.02 -1.14 1.39
C ILE A 39 1.68 -1.43 0.70
N ARG A 40 1.57 -1.29 -0.63
CA ARG A 40 0.35 -1.64 -1.37
C ARG A 40 0.01 -3.13 -1.25
N GLU A 41 1.00 -4.01 -1.29
CA GLU A 41 0.78 -5.44 -1.08
C GLU A 41 0.31 -5.74 0.34
N PHE A 42 0.98 -5.17 1.35
CA PHE A 42 0.55 -5.30 2.74
C PHE A 42 -0.91 -4.89 2.92
N ILE A 43 -1.29 -3.71 2.42
CA ILE A 43 -2.67 -3.20 2.49
C ILE A 43 -3.65 -4.15 1.81
N ARG A 44 -3.30 -4.72 0.64
CA ARG A 44 -4.14 -5.70 -0.05
C ARG A 44 -4.30 -7.00 0.74
N GLY A 45 -3.26 -7.42 1.45
CA GLY A 45 -3.29 -8.58 2.35
C GLY A 45 -4.24 -8.40 3.53
N LEU A 46 -4.49 -7.15 3.98
CA LEU A 46 -5.43 -6.88 5.07
C LEU A 46 -6.87 -7.31 4.76
N LYS A 47 -7.24 -7.48 3.48
CA LYS A 47 -8.55 -8.00 3.08
C LYS A 47 -8.84 -9.39 3.65
N ALA A 48 -7.82 -10.20 3.91
CA ALA A 48 -7.98 -11.51 4.53
C ALA A 48 -8.31 -11.43 6.03
N VAL A 49 -8.05 -10.27 6.66
CA VAL A 49 -8.16 -10.05 8.11
C VAL A 49 -9.36 -9.20 8.45
N VAL A 50 -9.69 -8.21 7.61
CA VAL A 50 -10.83 -7.32 7.81
C VAL A 50 -12.10 -8.04 7.36
N PRO A 51 -13.09 -8.29 8.25
CA PRO A 51 -14.41 -8.74 7.85
C PRO A 51 -15.00 -7.62 6.98
N THR A 52 -15.06 -7.84 5.68
CA THR A 52 -15.61 -6.85 4.75
C THR A 52 -17.09 -6.66 5.07
N ALA A 53 -17.45 -5.56 5.72
CA ALA A 53 -18.81 -5.04 5.63
C ALA A 53 -19.09 -4.66 4.15
N PRO A 54 -20.31 -4.87 3.64
CA PRO A 54 -20.62 -4.62 2.23
C PRO A 54 -20.32 -3.16 1.89
N GLU A 55 -19.60 -2.95 0.79
CA GLU A 55 -19.33 -1.64 0.21
C GLU A 55 -20.66 -0.86 0.10
N ARG A 56 -20.72 0.35 0.68
CA ARG A 56 -21.82 1.26 0.38
C ARG A 56 -21.67 1.72 -1.08
N PRO A 57 -22.79 1.81 -1.81
CA PRO A 57 -22.83 2.09 -3.26
C PRO A 57 -22.27 3.46 -3.63
#